data_AF-A0A976QK84-F1
#
_entry.id   AF-A0A976QK84-F1
#
_cell.length_a   1.000
_cell.length_b   1.000
_cell.length_c   1.000
_cell.angle_alpha   90.00
_cell.angle_beta   90.00
_cell.angle_gamma   90.00
#
_symmetry.space_group_name_H-M   'P 1'
#
loop_
_entity.id
_entity.type
_entity.pdbx_description
1 polymer ?
#
loop_
_entity_poly.entity_id
_entity_poly.type
_entity_poly.pdbx_seq_one_letter_code
_entity_poly.pdbx_strand_id
1 'polypeptide(L)' 'MKKLLLTYPNQLWQKFDIVTTWVLNPATLCGLAAMVKDIVDIKVLDANYYNLTKEQFEAEIRSFQPDYVGISVLT' A
#
# COMPACT_ATOMS: atom_id res chain seq x y z
N MET A 1 -1.18 20.86 1.04
CA MET A 1 -0.60 19.84 1.96
C MET A 1 -0.02 18.73 1.09
N LYS A 2 1.15 18.18 1.42
CA LYS A 2 1.75 17.09 0.64
C LYS A 2 0.98 15.79 0.88
N LYS A 3 0.89 14.93 -0.13
CA LYS A 3 0.15 13.66 -0.09
C LYS A 3 1.11 12.46 0.01
N LEU A 4 0.88 11.58 0.97
CA LEU A 4 1.66 10.37 1.19
C LEU A 4 0.78 9.13 1.04
N LEU A 5 1.18 8.21 0.17
CA LEU A 5 0.60 6.87 0.07
C LEU A 5 1.51 5.86 0.76
N LEU A 6 0.99 5.11 1.74
CA LEU A 6 1.67 3.96 2.33
C LEU A 6 1.01 2.67 1.84
N THR A 7 1.78 1.70 1.35
CA THR A 7 1.21 0.54 0.67
C THR A 7 1.97 -0.76 0.86
N TYR A 8 1.21 -1.86 0.88
CA TYR A 8 1.70 -3.21 0.62
C TYR A 8 1.40 -3.58 -0.83
N PRO A 9 2.39 -4.06 -1.61
CA PRO A 9 2.13 -4.58 -2.95
C PRO A 9 1.39 -5.92 -2.87
N ASN A 10 0.56 -6.23 -3.87
CA ASN A 10 -0.05 -7.55 -3.95
C ASN A 10 1.01 -8.58 -4.35
N GLN A 11 1.21 -9.60 -3.50
CA GLN A 11 2.20 -10.64 -3.75
C GLN A 11 1.90 -11.44 -5.02
N LEU A 12 0.64 -11.48 -5.48
CA LEU A 12 0.21 -12.19 -6.68
C LEU A 12 0.61 -11.52 -7.99
N TRP A 13 1.04 -10.25 -7.99
CA TRP A 13 1.37 -9.52 -9.22
C TRP A 13 2.53 -10.09 -10.03
N GLN A 14 3.45 -10.82 -9.38
CA GLN A 14 4.65 -11.40 -9.98
C GLN A 14 4.92 -12.82 -9.49
N LYS A 15 3.91 -13.46 -8.89
CA LYS A 15 4.08 -14.79 -8.28
C LYS A 15 3.78 -15.90 -9.27
N PHE A 16 4.65 -16.91 -9.24
CA PHE A 16 4.48 -18.18 -9.96
C PHE A 16 4.21 -19.36 -9.01
N ASP A 17 4.12 -19.13 -7.70
CA ASP A 17 3.93 -20.14 -6.64
C ASP A 17 2.88 -19.68 -5.60
N ILE A 18 1.98 -20.59 -5.22
CA ILE A 18 0.81 -20.39 -4.34
C ILE A 18 1.20 -20.41 -2.83
N VAL A 19 2.36 -20.95 -2.44
CA VAL A 19 2.61 -21.32 -1.02
C VAL A 19 2.87 -20.13 -0.08
N THR A 20 3.40 -19.02 -0.57
CA THR A 20 3.81 -17.84 0.24
C THR A 20 2.89 -16.61 0.07
N THR A 21 1.57 -16.73 0.25
CA THR A 21 0.67 -15.55 0.28
C THR A 21 0.35 -15.19 1.73
N TRP A 22 1.04 -14.18 2.25
CA TRP A 22 0.84 -13.72 3.63
C TRP A 22 -0.21 -12.64 3.65
N VAL A 23 -1.30 -12.86 4.40
CA VAL A 23 -2.22 -11.78 4.76
C VAL A 23 -1.66 -11.12 6.02
N LEU A 24 -1.21 -9.88 5.86
CA LEU A 24 -0.51 -9.15 6.92
C LEU A 24 -1.47 -8.20 7.60
N ASN A 25 -1.29 -8.02 8.91
CA ASN A 25 -2.01 -6.99 9.61
C ASN A 25 -1.43 -5.61 9.20
N PRO A 26 -2.27 -4.63 8.80
CA PRO A 26 -1.81 -3.32 8.36
C PRO A 26 -1.25 -2.44 9.48
N ALA A 27 -1.18 -2.92 10.72
CA ALA A 27 -0.71 -2.19 11.90
C ALA A 27 0.58 -1.40 11.68
N THR A 28 1.54 -1.94 10.93
CA THR A 28 2.80 -1.23 10.61
C THR A 28 2.56 0.02 9.77
N LEU A 29 1.77 -0.07 8.69
CA LEU A 29 1.43 1.09 7.85
C LEU A 29 0.56 2.08 8.63
N CYS A 30 -0.40 1.59 9.42
CA CYS A 30 -1.24 2.44 10.26
C CYS A 30 -0.44 3.16 11.34
N GLY A 31 0.56 2.51 11.93
CA GLY A 31 1.47 3.12 12.90
C GLY A 31 2.27 4.27 12.28
N LEU A 32 2.87 4.05 11.10
CA LEU A 32 3.54 5.12 10.35
C LEU A 32 2.58 6.25 9.98
N ALA A 33 1.35 5.91 9.56
CA ALA A 33 0.35 6.91 9.21
C ALA A 33 -0.04 7.77 10.43
N ALA A 34 -0.20 7.16 11.59
CA ALA A 34 -0.52 7.88 12.84
C ALA A 34 0.56 8.88 13.24
N MET A 35 1.83 8.60 12.92
CA MET A 35 2.96 9.49 13.23
C MET A 35 3.00 10.75 12.36
N VAL A 36 2.39 10.73 11.17
CA VAL A 36 2.51 11.81 10.17
C VAL A 36 1.16 12.41 9.75
N LYS A 37 0.04 11.91 10.28
CA LYS A 37 -1.33 12.35 9.93
C LYS A 37 -1.58 13.85 10.07
N ASP A 38 -0.84 14.52 10.96
CA ASP A 38 -0.98 15.95 11.22
C ASP A 38 -0.04 16.81 10.33
N ILE A 39 0.80 16.16 9.51
CA ILE A 39 1.83 16.80 8.67
C ILE A 39 1.52 16.63 7.16
N VAL A 40 0.90 15.50 6.78
CA VAL A 40 0.57 15.16 5.39
C VAL A 40 -0.84 14.59 5.26
N ASP A 41 -1.42 14.75 4.06
CA ASP A 41 -2.64 14.03 3.68
C ASP A 41 -2.26 12.59 3.33
N ILE A 42 -2.68 11.64 4.16
CA ILE A 42 -2.19 10.26 4.12
C ILE A 42 -3.26 9.25 3.73
N LYS A 43 -2.89 8.33 2.83
CA LYS A 43 -3.69 7.17 2.44
C LYS A 43 -2.90 5.89 2.71
N VAL A 44 -3.55 4.91 3.33
CA VAL A 44 -3.02 3.53 3.45
C VAL A 44 -3.73 2.65 2.44
N LEU A 45 -2.98 1.92 1.62
CA LEU A 45 -3.50 1.05 0.58
C LEU A 45 -2.84 -0.33 0.64
N ASP A 46 -3.57 -1.33 1.14
CA ASP A 46 -3.08 -2.71 1.16
C ASP A 46 -3.55 -3.45 -0.10
N ALA A 47 -2.71 -3.46 -1.14
CA ALA A 47 -3.06 -4.11 -2.40
C ALA A 47 -3.13 -5.64 -2.27
N ASN A 48 -2.46 -6.21 -1.28
CA ASN A 48 -2.47 -7.64 -1.02
C ASN A 48 -3.78 -8.07 -0.34
N TYR A 49 -4.19 -7.37 0.72
CA TYR A 49 -5.46 -7.65 1.42
C TYR A 49 -6.67 -7.48 0.51
N TYR A 50 -6.73 -6.39 -0.26
CA TYR A 50 -7.81 -6.14 -1.21
C TYR A 50 -7.67 -6.93 -2.52
N ASN A 51 -6.60 -7.73 -2.67
CA ASN A 51 -6.28 -8.49 -3.87
C ASN A 51 -6.40 -7.65 -5.16
N LEU A 52 -5.82 -6.45 -5.15
CA LEU A 52 -5.92 -5.54 -6.29
C LEU A 52 -5.13 -6.09 -7.46
N THR A 53 -5.65 -5.93 -8.68
CA THR A 53 -4.82 -6.08 -9.89
C THR A 53 -3.87 -4.89 -10.02
N LYS A 54 -2.89 -4.98 -10.94
CA LYS A 54 -1.96 -3.86 -11.20
C LYS A 54 -2.72 -2.64 -11.69
N GLU A 55 -3.73 -2.83 -12.52
CA GLU A 55 -4.56 -1.76 -13.11
C GLU A 55 -5.42 -1.07 -12.05
N GLN A 56 -6.01 -1.84 -11.12
CA GLN A 56 -6.75 -1.28 -9.99
C GLN A 56 -5.83 -0.49 -9.06
N PHE A 57 -4.65 -1.01 -8.77
CA PHE A 57 -3.65 -0.30 -7.96
C PHE A 57 -3.16 0.99 -8.63
N GLU A 58 -2.91 0.96 -9.94
CA GLU A 58 -2.60 2.16 -10.71
C GLU A 58 -3.74 3.18 -10.67
N ALA A 59 -5.00 2.74 -10.79
CA ALA A 59 -6.15 3.63 -10.70
C ALA A 59 -6.23 4.32 -9.33
N GLU A 60 -5.97 3.60 -8.25
CA GLU A 60 -5.91 4.15 -6.89
C GLU A 60 -4.80 5.21 -6.73
N ILE A 61 -3.62 4.97 -7.31
CA ILE A 61 -2.50 5.94 -7.31
C ILE A 61 -2.87 7.17 -8.14
N ARG A 62 -3.40 6.98 -9.36
CA ARG A 62 -3.78 8.08 -10.26
C ARG A 62 -4.91 8.93 -9.69
N SER A 63 -5.86 8.32 -8.99
CA SER A 63 -6.97 9.01 -8.32
C SER A 63 -6.47 9.83 -7.12
N PHE A 64 -5.62 9.23 -6.29
CA PHE A 64 -5.12 9.90 -5.09
C PHE A 64 -4.09 11.00 -5.40
N GLN A 65 -3.27 10.81 -6.45
CA GLN A 65 -2.17 11.69 -6.86
C GLN A 65 -1.17 11.98 -5.70
N PRO A 66 -0.52 10.94 -5.12
CA PRO A 66 0.44 11.14 -4.04
C PRO A 66 1.71 11.86 -4.52
N ASP A 67 2.26 12.74 -3.68
CA ASP A 67 3.61 13.29 -3.87
C ASP A 67 4.70 12.27 -3.52
N TYR A 68 4.40 11.37 -2.57
CA TYR A 68 5.32 10.35 -2.07
C TYR A 68 4.62 9.00 -1.94
N VAL A 69 5.33 7.91 -2.23
CA VAL A 69 4.84 6.54 -2.05
C VAL A 69 5.83 5.75 -1.21
N GLY A 70 5.39 5.31 -0.03
CA GLY A 70 6.12 4.37 0.83
C GLY A 70 5.63 2.95 0.58
N ILE A 71 6.51 2.11 0.05
CA ILE A 71 6.21 0.70 -0.24
C ILE A 71 6.87 -0.15 0.83
N SER A 72 6.08 -0.91 1.59
CA SER A 72 6.60 -1.92 2.49
C SER A 72 6.62 -3.27 1.77
N VAL A 73 7.81 -3.82 1.58
CA VAL A 73 8.00 -5.13 0.96
C VAL A 73 8.43 -6.09 2.04
N LEU A 74 7.72 -7.21 2.15
CA LEU A 74 8.08 -8.30 3.04
C LEU A 74 8.80 -9.37 2.23
N THR A 75 9.92 -9.83 2.78
CA THR A 75 10.80 -10.87 2.24
C THR A 75 10.28 -12.26 2.51
#